data_AF-A0A0D2NFD0-F1
#
_entry.id   AF-A0A0D2NFD0-F1
#
_cell.length_a   1.000
_cell.length_b   1.000
_cell.length_c   1.000
_cell.angle_alpha   90.00
_cell.angle_beta   90.00
_cell.angle_gamma   90.00
#
_symmetry.space_group_name_H-M   'P 1'
#
loop_
_entity.id
_entity.type
_entity.pdbx_description
1 polymer ?
#
loop_
_entity_poly.entity_id
_entity_poly.type
_entity_poly.pdbx_seq_one_letter_code
_entity_poly.pdbx_strand_id
1 'polypeptide(L)'
;MQLKTPAPGSPAHGDTVGPMLCLYPLNGEWESKHLPLTANPVVIGRQTSVKTEPRKNNGFFDARVLSRWHAEVWAACYKILLKDTKSSNVTYVNRKRLSAEGCESEPYELKNSDILELGIDIVGEDDKTIIHHKMSARAECINARANDVEAAHSEEHHILLLRNIMGRVESRQWAHRGVQVGRDDARG
;
A
#
# COMPACT_ATOMS: atom_id res chain seq x y z
N MET A 1 1.44 -45.50 40.18
CA MET A 1 2.03 -44.79 39.02
C MET A 1 0.97 -43.83 38.51
N GLN A 2 1.13 -42.53 38.74
CA GLN A 2 0.10 -41.51 38.52
C GLN A 2 0.10 -41.06 37.05
N LEU A 3 -1.05 -41.16 36.37
CA LEU A 3 -1.29 -40.58 35.04
C LEU A 3 -1.32 -39.04 35.16
N LYS A 4 -0.44 -38.36 34.43
CA LYS A 4 -0.35 -36.90 34.38
C LYS A 4 -1.10 -36.41 33.14
N THR A 5 -2.22 -35.74 33.33
CA THR A 5 -2.97 -35.02 32.29
C THR A 5 -2.14 -33.85 31.76
N PRO A 6 -2.11 -33.58 30.43
CA PRO A 6 -1.50 -32.37 29.91
C PRO A 6 -2.38 -31.15 30.20
N ALA A 7 -1.73 -30.05 30.56
CA ALA A 7 -2.34 -28.75 30.84
C ALA A 7 -3.03 -28.16 29.59
N PRO A 8 -4.08 -27.33 29.75
CA PRO A 8 -4.71 -26.64 28.63
C PRO A 8 -3.68 -25.73 27.97
N GLY A 9 -3.38 -26.05 26.71
CA GLY A 9 -2.38 -25.36 25.91
C GLY A 9 -2.67 -23.87 25.79
N SER A 10 -1.59 -23.10 25.88
CA SER A 10 -1.50 -21.71 25.44
C SER A 10 -2.22 -21.51 24.11
N PRO A 11 -2.85 -20.35 23.88
CA PRO A 11 -3.41 -20.04 22.58
C PRO A 11 -2.30 -20.17 21.52
N ALA A 12 -2.57 -20.99 20.51
CA ALA A 12 -1.77 -21.07 19.30
C ALA A 12 -1.43 -19.65 18.86
N HIS A 13 -0.14 -19.39 18.64
CA HIS A 13 0.32 -18.10 18.14
C HIS A 13 -0.43 -17.85 16.85
N GLY A 14 -1.36 -16.88 16.86
CA GLY A 14 -2.04 -16.45 15.66
C GLY A 14 -0.98 -15.95 14.71
N ASP A 15 -0.79 -16.67 13.60
CA ASP A 15 0.12 -16.34 12.51
C ASP A 15 -0.07 -14.87 12.11
N THR A 16 0.71 -13.99 12.72
CA THR A 16 0.59 -12.55 12.47
C THR A 16 1.38 -12.33 11.18
N VAL A 17 0.72 -12.52 10.04
CA VAL A 17 1.32 -12.26 8.72
C VAL A 17 1.74 -10.80 8.70
N GLY A 18 3.05 -10.54 8.73
CA GLY A 18 3.61 -9.18 8.61
C GLY A 18 3.22 -8.53 7.28
N PRO A 19 3.42 -7.21 7.13
CA PRO A 19 3.05 -6.55 5.89
C PRO A 19 3.82 -7.17 4.71
N MET A 20 3.13 -7.34 3.59
CA MET A 20 3.64 -8.07 2.44
C MET A 20 3.19 -7.37 1.16
N LEU A 21 4.12 -7.21 0.22
CA LEU A 21 3.81 -6.77 -1.14
C LEU A 21 3.77 -7.99 -2.07
N CYS A 22 2.61 -8.23 -2.67
CA CYS A 22 2.45 -9.24 -3.71
C CYS A 22 2.50 -8.56 -5.09
N LEU A 23 3.34 -9.08 -5.99
CA LEU A 23 3.46 -8.61 -7.36
C LEU A 23 3.01 -9.72 -8.31
N TYR A 24 1.93 -9.47 -9.03
CA TYR A 24 1.37 -10.40 -10.01
C TYR A 24 1.76 -9.95 -11.43
N PRO A 25 2.48 -10.78 -12.21
CA PRO A 25 2.90 -10.44 -13.56
C PRO A 25 1.70 -10.16 -14.46
N LEU A 26 1.78 -9.12 -15.29
CA LEU A 26 0.73 -8.79 -16.27
C LEU A 26 0.98 -9.43 -17.64
N ASN A 27 2.23 -9.76 -17.96
CA ASN A 27 2.65 -10.38 -19.22
C ASN A 27 2.99 -11.87 -19.07
N GLY A 28 2.94 -12.44 -17.86
CA GLY A 28 3.14 -13.87 -17.61
C GLY A 28 4.57 -14.38 -17.77
N GLU A 29 5.56 -13.51 -17.95
CA GLU A 29 6.95 -13.92 -18.25
C GLU A 29 7.80 -14.27 -17.02
N TRP A 30 7.30 -13.95 -15.84
CA TRP A 30 8.00 -14.19 -14.58
C TRP A 30 7.01 -14.60 -13.51
N GLU A 31 7.49 -15.29 -12.48
CA GLU A 31 6.62 -15.82 -11.44
C GLU A 31 6.26 -14.77 -10.39
N SER A 32 4.99 -14.75 -9.96
CA SER A 32 4.49 -13.86 -8.91
C SER A 32 5.40 -13.81 -7.68
N LYS A 33 5.71 -12.57 -7.24
CA LYS A 33 6.53 -12.32 -6.06
C LYS A 33 5.66 -12.04 -4.84
N HIS A 34 6.07 -12.54 -3.69
CA HIS A 34 5.45 -12.32 -2.39
C HIS A 34 6.53 -11.80 -1.46
N LEU A 35 6.65 -10.49 -1.31
CA LEU A 35 7.76 -9.81 -0.65
C LEU A 35 7.38 -9.48 0.79
N PRO A 36 7.87 -10.22 1.80
CA PRO A 36 7.60 -9.90 3.20
C PRO A 36 8.37 -8.64 3.59
N LEU A 37 7.66 -7.61 4.01
CA LEU A 37 8.22 -6.32 4.40
C LEU A 37 8.41 -6.30 5.91
N THR A 38 9.48 -6.93 6.37
CA THR A 38 9.76 -7.04 7.81
C THR A 38 10.46 -5.79 8.33
N ALA A 39 11.72 -5.90 8.77
CA ALA A 39 12.46 -4.79 9.41
C ALA A 39 13.25 -3.93 8.41
N ASN A 40 13.78 -4.54 7.35
CA ASN A 40 14.65 -3.86 6.39
C ASN A 40 13.94 -3.70 5.04
N PRO A 41 14.27 -2.64 4.27
CA PRO A 41 13.82 -2.50 2.90
C PRO A 41 14.19 -3.73 2.06
N VAL A 42 13.26 -4.19 1.24
CA VAL A 42 13.49 -5.22 0.24
C VAL A 42 13.97 -4.53 -1.04
N VAL A 43 15.10 -5.00 -1.55
CA VAL A 43 15.66 -4.50 -2.80
C VAL A 43 14.93 -5.16 -3.97
N ILE A 44 14.52 -4.33 -4.93
CA ILE A 44 14.08 -4.73 -6.25
C ILE A 44 15.23 -4.52 -7.23
N GLY A 45 15.64 -5.57 -7.92
CA GLY A 45 16.78 -5.46 -8.84
C GLY A 45 17.09 -6.71 -9.64
N ARG A 46 18.16 -6.63 -10.42
CA ARG A 46 18.61 -7.70 -11.32
C ARG A 46 19.52 -8.71 -10.61
N GLN A 47 19.35 -9.99 -10.95
CA GLN A 47 20.34 -11.01 -10.65
C GLN A 47 21.72 -10.65 -11.21
N THR A 48 22.75 -10.88 -10.40
CA THR A 48 24.16 -10.64 -10.74
C THR A 48 25.10 -11.71 -10.19
N SER A 49 24.64 -12.46 -9.20
CA SER A 49 25.38 -13.55 -8.57
C SER A 49 24.38 -14.54 -7.97
N VAL A 50 24.90 -15.65 -7.44
CA VAL A 50 24.09 -16.63 -6.71
C VAL A 50 23.35 -16.00 -5.50
N LYS A 51 23.91 -14.95 -4.88
CA LYS A 51 23.27 -14.26 -3.75
C LYS A 51 22.01 -13.49 -4.14
N THR A 52 21.90 -13.11 -5.42
CA THR A 52 20.79 -12.34 -5.97
C THR A 52 19.92 -13.17 -6.91
N GLU A 53 19.93 -14.50 -6.72
CA GLU A 53 19.09 -15.43 -7.45
C GLU A 53 17.60 -15.10 -7.24
N PRO A 54 16.80 -15.00 -8.32
CA PRO A 54 15.37 -14.75 -8.26
C PRO A 54 14.63 -15.84 -7.48
N ARG A 55 13.87 -15.44 -6.47
CA ARG A 55 13.01 -16.34 -5.68
C ARG A 55 11.64 -15.71 -5.49
N LYS A 56 10.61 -16.52 -5.25
CA LYS A 56 9.24 -16.01 -5.03
C LYS A 56 9.15 -15.01 -3.87
N ASN A 57 10.04 -15.12 -2.89
CA ASN A 57 10.03 -14.32 -1.66
C ASN A 57 11.08 -13.19 -1.61
N ASN A 58 11.68 -12.81 -2.76
CA ASN A 58 12.62 -11.70 -2.86
C ASN A 58 12.33 -10.80 -4.07
N GLY A 59 12.88 -9.58 -4.07
CA GLY A 59 12.72 -8.61 -5.14
C GLY A 59 13.71 -8.77 -6.31
N PHE A 60 14.42 -9.90 -6.44
CA PHE A 60 15.37 -10.10 -7.53
C PHE A 60 14.73 -10.76 -8.75
N PHE A 61 15.12 -10.30 -9.94
CA PHE A 61 14.63 -10.77 -11.23
C PHE A 61 15.79 -11.07 -12.17
N ASP A 62 15.61 -12.05 -13.05
CA ASP A 62 16.51 -12.26 -14.19
C ASP A 62 16.03 -11.41 -15.37
N ALA A 63 16.21 -10.09 -15.26
CA ALA A 63 15.66 -9.12 -16.20
C ALA A 63 16.73 -8.09 -16.58
N ARG A 64 17.21 -8.15 -17.83
CA ARG A 64 18.30 -7.30 -18.33
C ARG A 64 17.95 -5.80 -18.30
N VAL A 65 16.67 -5.49 -18.43
CA VAL A 65 16.09 -4.15 -18.37
C VAL A 65 16.18 -3.52 -16.97
N LEU A 66 16.47 -4.30 -15.93
CA LEU A 66 16.60 -3.79 -14.57
C LEU A 66 18.05 -3.46 -14.20
N SER A 67 18.15 -2.49 -13.30
CA SER A 67 19.40 -2.16 -12.61
C SER A 67 19.65 -3.19 -11.51
N ARG A 68 20.90 -3.30 -11.05
CA ARG A 68 21.26 -4.21 -9.93
C ARG A 68 20.53 -3.84 -8.64
N TRP A 69 20.37 -2.54 -8.43
CA TRP A 69 19.62 -1.88 -7.37
C TRP A 69 18.70 -0.89 -8.08
N HIS A 70 17.48 -1.32 -8.40
CA HIS A 70 16.57 -0.56 -9.25
C HIS A 70 15.59 0.24 -8.42
N ALA A 71 15.02 -0.40 -7.41
CA ALA A 71 14.12 0.24 -6.46
C ALA A 71 14.23 -0.44 -5.09
N GLU A 72 13.69 0.22 -4.08
CA GLU A 72 13.52 -0.32 -2.73
C GLU A 72 12.06 -0.24 -2.32
N VAL A 73 11.60 -1.27 -1.62
CA VAL A 73 10.26 -1.32 -1.05
C VAL A 73 10.32 -1.62 0.45
N TRP A 74 9.55 -0.91 1.24
CA TRP A 74 9.46 -1.12 2.69
C TRP A 74 8.07 -0.77 3.21
N ALA A 75 7.76 -1.27 4.41
CA ALA A 75 6.56 -0.88 5.14
C ALA A 75 6.91 0.22 6.15
N ALA A 76 6.14 1.31 6.17
CA ALA A 76 6.25 2.37 7.17
C ALA A 76 4.87 2.96 7.45
N CYS A 77 4.56 3.19 8.73
CA CYS A 77 3.29 3.82 9.14
C CYS A 77 2.04 3.16 8.50
N TYR A 78 2.01 1.82 8.45
CA TYR A 78 0.94 1.01 7.84
C TYR A 78 0.79 1.17 6.32
N LYS A 79 1.78 1.77 5.65
CA LYS A 79 1.82 1.97 4.21
C LYS A 79 2.98 1.20 3.60
N ILE A 80 2.81 0.72 2.38
CA ILE A 80 3.88 0.14 1.59
C ILE A 80 4.43 1.25 0.70
N LEU A 81 5.72 1.54 0.85
CA LEU A 81 6.41 2.60 0.12
C LEU A 81 7.38 1.98 -0.88
N LEU A 82 7.44 2.57 -2.06
CA LEU A 82 8.35 2.22 -3.15
C LEU A 82 9.21 3.44 -3.51
N LYS A 83 10.49 3.24 -3.74
CA LYS A 83 11.41 4.29 -4.17
C LYS A 83 12.32 3.81 -5.28
N ASP A 84 12.42 4.59 -6.36
CA ASP A 84 13.42 4.36 -7.40
C ASP A 84 14.81 4.80 -6.89
N THR A 85 15.81 3.93 -7.02
CA THR A 85 17.16 4.16 -6.50
C THR A 85 18.15 4.52 -7.62
N LYS A 86 17.82 5.53 -8.44
CA LYS A 86 18.63 5.96 -9.59
C LYS A 86 18.71 4.89 -10.67
N SER A 87 17.57 4.28 -10.97
CA SER A 87 17.54 3.26 -12.01
C SER A 87 17.80 3.86 -13.39
N SER A 88 18.41 3.05 -14.27
CA SER A 88 18.77 3.48 -15.64
C SER A 88 17.56 3.51 -16.56
N ASN A 89 16.59 2.62 -16.36
CA ASN A 89 15.41 2.49 -17.21
C ASN A 89 14.12 2.98 -16.55
N VAL A 90 14.23 3.53 -15.33
CA VAL A 90 13.17 4.18 -14.55
C VAL A 90 12.03 3.26 -14.11
N THR A 91 11.39 3.65 -13.01
CA THR A 91 10.19 3.03 -12.45
C THR A 91 8.94 3.85 -12.76
N TYR A 92 7.86 3.17 -13.14
CA TYR A 92 6.54 3.76 -13.34
C TYR A 92 5.52 3.11 -12.41
N VAL A 93 4.60 3.92 -11.88
CA VAL A 93 3.40 3.44 -11.20
C VAL A 93 2.19 4.06 -11.89
N ASN A 94 1.23 3.24 -12.31
CA ASN A 94 0.04 3.67 -13.05
C ASN A 94 0.38 4.55 -14.26
N ARG A 95 1.40 4.16 -15.03
CA ARG A 95 1.97 4.90 -16.19
C ARG A 95 2.57 6.27 -15.85
N LYS A 96 2.67 6.63 -14.56
CA LYS A 96 3.35 7.84 -14.11
C LYS A 96 4.77 7.50 -13.68
N ARG A 97 5.74 8.22 -14.26
CA ARG A 97 7.16 8.11 -13.92
C ARG A 97 7.43 8.59 -12.49
N LEU A 98 8.21 7.83 -11.71
CA LEU A 98 8.56 8.21 -10.33
C LEU A 98 9.75 9.18 -10.23
N SER A 99 10.74 9.04 -11.11
CA SER A 99 11.94 9.89 -11.15
C SER A 99 12.38 10.21 -12.57
N ALA A 100 13.27 11.19 -12.73
CA ALA A 100 14.05 11.30 -13.96
C ALA A 100 15.07 10.14 -14.05
N GLU A 101 15.59 9.89 -15.26
CA GLU A 101 16.57 8.83 -15.46
C GLU A 101 17.84 9.05 -14.63
N GLY A 102 18.34 7.98 -13.99
CA GLY A 102 19.53 8.06 -13.12
C GLY A 102 19.33 8.91 -11.86
N CYS A 103 18.10 9.36 -11.58
CA CYS A 103 17.75 10.13 -10.41
C CYS A 103 16.92 9.30 -9.44
N GLU A 104 17.10 9.56 -8.15
CA GLU A 104 16.33 8.94 -7.09
C GLU A 104 14.93 9.56 -7.03
N SER A 105 13.89 8.76 -6.76
CA SER A 105 12.54 9.28 -6.57
C SER A 105 12.27 9.64 -5.10
N GLU A 106 11.23 10.44 -4.87
CA GLU A 106 10.59 10.46 -3.55
C GLU A 106 9.89 9.12 -3.27
N PRO A 107 9.72 8.73 -2.00
CA PRO A 107 8.92 7.57 -1.64
C PRO A 107 7.48 7.69 -2.16
N TYR A 108 7.03 6.67 -2.88
CA TYR A 108 5.68 6.55 -3.41
C TYR A 108 4.89 5.52 -2.61
N GLU A 109 3.70 5.87 -2.14
CA GLU A 109 2.78 4.95 -1.47
C GLU A 109 2.06 4.06 -2.47
N LEU A 110 2.41 2.78 -2.47
CA LEU A 110 1.73 1.77 -3.27
C LEU A 110 0.36 1.43 -2.68
N LYS A 111 -0.61 1.27 -3.57
CA LYS A 111 -1.97 0.86 -3.25
C LYS A 111 -2.32 -0.46 -3.92
N ASN A 112 -3.39 -1.09 -3.43
CA ASN A 112 -3.91 -2.31 -4.03
C ASN A 112 -4.33 -2.05 -5.47
N SER A 113 -4.00 -3.00 -6.33
CA SER A 113 -4.21 -2.96 -7.76
C SER A 113 -3.41 -1.89 -8.54
N ASP A 114 -2.45 -1.20 -7.91
CA ASP A 114 -1.52 -0.33 -8.64
C ASP A 114 -0.73 -1.12 -9.69
N ILE A 115 -0.52 -0.52 -10.85
CA ILE A 115 0.30 -1.11 -11.92
C ILE A 115 1.73 -0.61 -11.78
N LEU A 116 2.63 -1.51 -11.37
CA LEU A 116 4.05 -1.25 -11.26
C LEU A 116 4.76 -1.72 -12.54
N GLU A 117 5.50 -0.83 -13.18
CA GLU A 117 6.32 -1.15 -14.34
C GLU A 117 7.78 -0.76 -14.05
N LEU A 118 8.68 -1.74 -14.12
CA LEU A 118 10.10 -1.55 -13.85
C LEU A 118 10.89 -1.74 -15.15
N GLY A 119 11.66 -0.72 -15.51
CA GLY A 119 12.38 -0.65 -16.77
C GLY A 119 11.49 -0.41 -17.99
N ILE A 120 12.10 -0.53 -19.17
CA ILE A 120 11.45 -0.36 -20.47
C ILE A 120 11.68 -1.59 -21.34
N ASP A 121 10.81 -1.77 -22.33
CA ASP A 121 11.02 -2.78 -23.38
C ASP A 121 12.26 -2.41 -24.19
N ILE A 122 13.18 -3.35 -24.39
CA ILE A 122 14.32 -3.20 -25.29
C ILE A 122 13.94 -3.84 -26.61
N VAL A 123 13.96 -3.04 -27.68
CA VAL A 123 13.74 -3.49 -29.06
C VAL A 123 15.05 -3.98 -29.68
N GLY A 124 14.96 -4.99 -30.56
CA GLY A 124 16.06 -5.49 -31.36
C GLY A 124 16.42 -4.56 -32.52
N GLU A 125 17.36 -4.98 -33.36
CA GLU A 125 17.86 -4.19 -34.50
C GLU A 125 16.79 -3.87 -35.56
N ASP A 126 15.67 -4.59 -35.56
CA ASP A 126 14.56 -4.40 -36.50
C ASP A 126 13.51 -3.38 -36.02
N ASP A 127 13.73 -2.74 -34.86
CA ASP A 127 12.83 -1.79 -34.18
C ASP A 127 11.39 -2.28 -33.97
N LYS A 128 11.17 -3.60 -34.08
CA LYS A 128 9.84 -4.22 -34.03
C LYS A 128 9.75 -5.33 -33.00
N THR A 129 10.81 -6.13 -32.89
CA THR A 129 10.84 -7.24 -31.94
C THR A 129 11.32 -6.76 -30.58
N ILE A 130 10.51 -7.01 -29.54
CA ILE A 130 10.97 -6.80 -28.16
C ILE A 130 11.84 -7.99 -27.79
N ILE A 131 13.12 -7.72 -27.52
CA ILE A 131 14.10 -8.74 -27.14
C ILE A 131 14.20 -8.90 -25.61
N HIS A 132 13.87 -7.85 -24.87
CA HIS A 132 13.74 -7.90 -23.42
C HIS A 132 12.55 -7.07 -22.99
N HIS A 133 11.60 -7.71 -22.33
CA HIS A 133 10.41 -7.05 -21.85
C HIS A 133 10.65 -6.31 -20.53
N LYS A 134 9.93 -5.21 -20.35
CA LYS A 134 9.78 -4.54 -19.06
C LYS A 134 9.08 -5.44 -18.06
N MET A 135 9.34 -5.23 -16.77
CA MET A 135 8.69 -5.99 -15.71
C MET A 135 7.39 -5.28 -15.30
N SER A 136 6.25 -5.76 -15.80
CA SER A 136 4.94 -5.18 -15.48
C SER A 136 4.17 -6.07 -14.50
N ALA A 137 3.72 -5.49 -13.39
CA ALA A 137 3.03 -6.19 -12.31
C ALA A 137 1.80 -5.41 -11.82
N ARG A 138 0.77 -6.14 -11.38
CA ARG A 138 -0.23 -5.60 -10.45
C ARG A 138 0.28 -5.79 -9.02
N ALA A 139 0.33 -4.71 -8.26
CA ALA A 139 0.71 -4.69 -6.86
C ALA A 139 -0.51 -4.93 -5.97
N GLU A 140 -0.38 -5.82 -4.98
CA GLU A 140 -1.34 -6.00 -3.90
C GLU A 140 -0.61 -5.84 -2.56
N CYS A 141 -1.07 -4.88 -1.77
CA CYS A 141 -0.51 -4.53 -0.46
C CYS A 141 -1.31 -5.24 0.63
N ILE A 142 -0.69 -6.23 1.27
CA ILE A 142 -1.27 -6.95 2.40
C ILE A 142 -0.69 -6.35 3.67
N ASN A 143 -1.49 -5.54 4.36
CA ASN A 143 -1.10 -4.94 5.63
C ASN A 143 -1.73 -5.72 6.78
N ALA A 144 -0.92 -6.12 7.77
CA ALA A 144 -1.36 -6.92 8.91
C ALA A 144 -2.48 -6.28 9.77
N ARG A 145 -2.72 -4.96 9.64
CA ARG A 145 -3.67 -4.18 10.47
C ARG A 145 -4.28 -2.92 9.81
N ALA A 146 -4.00 -2.61 8.54
CA ALA A 146 -4.41 -1.31 7.96
C ALA A 146 -5.92 -1.23 7.63
N ASN A 147 -6.54 -2.35 7.26
CA ASN A 147 -7.98 -2.37 6.93
C ASN A 147 -8.86 -1.93 8.10
N ASP A 148 -8.46 -2.22 9.34
CA ASP A 148 -9.26 -1.90 10.52
C ASP A 148 -9.19 -0.41 10.88
N VAL A 149 -8.02 0.23 10.71
CA VAL A 149 -7.79 1.64 11.07
C VAL A 149 -8.34 2.59 10.00
N GLU A 150 -8.24 2.23 8.72
CA GLU A 150 -8.76 3.06 7.63
C GLU A 150 -10.29 3.00 7.54
N ALA A 151 -10.90 1.84 7.85
CA ALA A 151 -12.33 1.71 8.07
C ALA A 151 -12.79 2.57 9.26
N ALA A 152 -12.09 2.49 10.40
CA ALA A 152 -12.42 3.27 11.60
C ALA A 152 -12.33 4.79 11.37
N HIS A 153 -11.28 5.28 10.70
CA HIS A 153 -11.13 6.72 10.42
C HIS A 153 -12.16 7.26 9.41
N SER A 154 -12.55 6.45 8.43
CA SER A 154 -13.62 6.80 7.48
C SER A 154 -14.98 6.87 8.18
N GLU A 155 -15.28 5.90 9.05
CA GLU A 155 -16.50 5.85 9.85
C GLU A 155 -16.61 7.03 10.82
N GLU A 156 -15.55 7.35 11.56
CA GLU A 156 -15.54 8.51 12.48
C GLU A 156 -15.75 9.83 11.73
N HIS A 157 -15.10 10.01 10.58
CA HIS A 157 -15.27 11.21 9.76
C HIS A 157 -16.70 11.31 9.21
N HIS A 158 -17.30 10.19 8.80
CA HIS A 158 -18.70 10.14 8.37
C HIS A 158 -19.67 10.46 9.51
N ILE A 159 -19.44 9.90 10.71
CA ILE A 159 -20.24 10.17 11.92
C ILE A 159 -20.16 11.65 12.33
N LEU A 160 -18.97 12.26 12.27
CA LEU A 160 -18.77 13.68 12.54
C LEU A 160 -19.51 14.57 11.54
N LEU A 161 -19.48 14.25 10.24
CA LEU A 161 -20.23 14.95 9.22
C LEU A 161 -21.73 14.90 9.48
N LEU A 162 -22.27 13.71 9.77
CA LEU A 162 -23.69 13.54 10.11
C LEU A 162 -24.08 14.33 11.36
N ARG A 163 -23.26 14.29 12.42
CA ARG A 163 -23.50 15.05 13.65
C ARG A 163 -23.54 16.56 13.40
N ASN A 164 -22.66 17.07 12.56
CA ASN A 164 -22.59 18.51 12.25
C ASN A 164 -23.77 18.96 11.37
N ILE A 165 -24.23 18.10 10.46
CA ILE A 165 -25.42 18.34 9.63
C ILE A 165 -26.70 18.29 10.49
N MET A 166 -26.86 17.27 11.34
CA MET A 166 -28.03 17.14 12.21
C MET A 166 -28.11 18.26 13.26
N GLY A 167 -26.97 18.70 13.82
CA GLY A 167 -26.94 19.84 14.76
C GLY A 167 -27.39 21.18 14.16
N ARG A 168 -27.28 21.36 12.83
CA ARG A 168 -27.84 22.54 12.13
C ARG A 168 -29.35 22.46 11.95
N VAL A 169 -29.95 21.27 11.94
CA VAL A 169 -31.40 21.09 11.76
C VAL A 169 -32.16 21.42 13.06
N GLU A 170 -31.64 21.02 14.22
CA GLU A 170 -32.25 21.33 15.53
C GLU A 170 -32.24 22.83 15.85
N SER A 171 -31.19 23.55 15.43
CA SER A 171 -31.09 25.01 15.62
C SER A 171 -32.16 25.80 14.84
N ARG A 172 -32.77 25.22 13.79
CA ARG A 172 -33.84 25.87 13.03
C ARG A 172 -35.23 25.68 13.62
N GLN A 173 -35.41 24.77 14.59
CA GLN A 173 -36.72 24.51 15.21
C GLN A 173 -36.97 25.36 16.48
N TRP A 174 -35.93 25.90 17.14
CA TRP A 174 -36.10 26.80 18.29
C TRP A 174 -36.41 28.26 17.94
N ALA A 175 -36.20 28.69 16.69
CA ALA A 175 -36.46 30.07 16.29
C ALA A 175 -37.96 30.43 16.13
N HIS A 176 -38.88 29.46 16.24
CA HIS A 176 -40.32 29.67 16.06
C HIS A 176 -41.17 29.58 17.35
N ARG A 177 -40.58 29.44 18.54
CA ARG A 177 -41.32 29.41 19.83
C ARG A 177 -40.84 30.43 20.85
N GLY A 178 -40.71 31.69 20.45
CA GLY A 178 -40.32 32.75 21.38
C GLY A 178 -40.95 34.09 21.07
N VAL A 179 -42.28 34.22 21.17
CA VAL A 179 -42.93 35.55 21.29
C VAL A 179 -44.15 35.46 22.21
N GLN A 180 -44.19 36.44 23.14
CA GLN A 180 -45.30 36.91 24.00
C GLN A 180 -45.66 36.12 25.28
N VAL A 181 -45.15 36.62 26.40
CA VAL A 181 -46.03 37.05 27.52
C VAL A 181 -45.64 38.48 27.90
N GLY A 182 -46.60 39.38 27.67
CA GLY A 182 -46.50 40.80 27.97
C GLY A 182 -46.54 41.08 29.47
N ARG A 183 -45.95 42.23 29.81
CA ARG A 183 -46.20 42.98 31.04
C ARG A 183 -47.68 43.32 31.14
N ASP A 184 -48.17 43.38 32.37
CA ASP A 184 -49.26 44.20 32.95
C ASP A 184 -49.54 43.56 34.33
N ASP A 185 -49.81 44.22 35.45
CA ASP A 185 -50.13 45.62 35.72
C ASP A 185 -49.96 45.88 37.23
N ALA A 186 -49.81 47.15 37.60
CA ALA A 186 -49.86 47.62 38.98
C ALA A 186 -51.30 47.78 39.46
N ARG A 187 -51.60 47.36 40.71
CA ARG A 187 -52.41 48.04 41.75
C ARG A 187 -53.02 47.05 42.75
N GLY A 188 -52.98 47.42 44.03
CA GLY A 188 -53.66 46.77 45.15
C GLY A 188 -52.90 46.94 46.44
#